data_AF-A0A8S2G5D5-F1
#
_entry.id   AF-A0A8S2G5D5-F1
#
_cell.length_a   1.000
_cell.length_b   1.000
_cell.length_c   1.000
_cell.angle_alpha   90.00
_cell.angle_beta   90.00
_cell.angle_gamma   90.00
#
_symmetry.space_group_name_H-M   'P 1'
#
loop_
_entity.id
_entity.type
_entity.pdbx_description
1 polymer ?
#
loop_
_entity_poly.entity_id
_entity_poly.type
_entity_poly.pdbx_seq_one_letter_code
_entity_poly.pdbx_strand_id
1 'polypeptide(L)'
;MFIRHSKHFVCYTGAGISTSAGINDFRGPSGVWTAKAKGLVPVASKQNPEPTITHMSLVQLMRNGYLKFLVSQNCDGLHLKSGIPVDKIAELHGNSMVEACAKCGKVYYKGKRVQHSRNKTRLTGNMCNSECGGSLRCTTVAFSQSMPDVCFDIAEKQSKMSDLSLCMGTSMRVTPACELPTMGLKRRGKMVIV
;
A
#
# COMPACT_ATOMS: atom_id res chain seq x y z
N MET A 1 16.75 -6.73 -20.76
CA MET A 1 16.53 -5.57 -19.87
C MET A 1 15.03 -5.20 -19.85
N PHE A 2 14.22 -5.79 -18.95
CA PHE A 2 12.74 -5.69 -19.03
C PHE A 2 12.19 -4.28 -18.81
N ILE A 3 12.66 -3.54 -17.80
CA ILE A 3 12.13 -2.21 -17.44
C ILE A 3 12.25 -1.22 -18.61
N ARG A 4 13.41 -1.16 -19.27
CA ARG A 4 13.63 -0.21 -20.38
C ARG A 4 12.75 -0.45 -21.61
N HIS A 5 12.24 -1.68 -21.80
CA HIS A 5 11.42 -2.04 -22.96
C HIS A 5 9.91 -2.05 -22.65
N SER A 6 9.54 -1.92 -21.37
CA SER A 6 8.14 -1.91 -20.94
C SER A 6 7.52 -0.55 -21.24
N LYS A 7 6.34 -0.58 -21.87
CA LYS A 7 5.52 0.62 -22.12
C LYS A 7 4.64 0.92 -20.91
N HIS A 8 4.20 -0.12 -20.19
CA HIS A 8 3.31 0.00 -19.03
C HIS A 8 3.79 -0.86 -17.87
N PHE A 9 4.82 -0.37 -17.18
CA PHE A 9 5.40 -1.03 -16.01
C PHE A 9 4.58 -0.71 -14.74
N VAL A 10 4.11 -1.74 -14.05
CA VAL A 10 3.43 -1.65 -12.75
C VAL A 10 4.22 -2.41 -11.68
N CYS A 11 4.41 -1.77 -10.53
CA CYS A 11 5.05 -2.39 -9.37
C CYS A 11 4.02 -2.73 -8.30
N TYR A 12 4.19 -3.88 -7.64
CA TYR A 12 3.35 -4.40 -6.58
C TYR A 12 4.19 -4.60 -5.34
N THR A 13 3.83 -3.94 -4.23
CA THR A 13 4.66 -3.95 -3.01
C THR A 13 3.92 -4.53 -1.82
N GLY A 14 4.67 -5.25 -0.97
CA GLY A 14 4.21 -5.74 0.32
C GLY A 14 5.20 -5.41 1.44
N ALA A 15 4.92 -5.96 2.63
CA ALA A 15 5.58 -5.51 3.85
C ALA A 15 7.11 -5.72 3.85
N GLY A 16 7.61 -6.64 3.03
CA GLY A 16 9.04 -6.94 2.90
C GLY A 16 9.88 -5.72 2.53
N ILE A 17 9.37 -4.79 1.71
CA ILE A 17 10.14 -3.60 1.29
C ILE A 17 10.35 -2.58 2.42
N SER A 18 9.63 -2.72 3.53
CA SER A 18 9.66 -1.84 4.70
C SER A 18 10.43 -2.45 5.88
N THR A 19 10.91 -3.69 5.77
CA THR A 19 11.64 -4.37 6.85
C THR A 19 12.94 -3.67 7.24
N SER A 20 13.71 -3.17 6.28
CA SER A 20 14.91 -2.37 6.54
C SER A 20 14.64 -0.98 7.14
N ALA A 21 13.37 -0.53 7.14
CA ALA A 21 12.93 0.66 7.87
C ALA A 21 12.56 0.36 9.33
N GLY A 22 12.70 -0.88 9.79
CA GLY A 22 12.30 -1.32 11.13
C GLY A 22 10.81 -1.58 11.26
N ILE A 23 10.09 -1.77 10.15
CA ILE A 23 8.69 -2.20 10.14
C ILE A 23 8.64 -3.70 9.96
N ASN A 24 7.96 -4.42 10.85
CA ASN A 24 7.89 -5.88 10.72
C ASN A 24 7.02 -6.28 9.53
N ASP A 25 7.47 -7.31 8.81
CA ASP A 25 6.59 -8.00 7.88
C ASP A 25 5.57 -8.87 8.63
N PHE A 26 4.72 -9.55 7.87
CA PHE A 26 3.70 -10.42 8.43
C PHE A 26 4.11 -11.90 8.50
N ARG A 27 4.89 -12.40 7.55
CA ARG A 27 5.08 -13.86 7.33
C ARG A 27 6.53 -14.29 7.15
N GLY A 28 7.49 -13.38 7.23
CA GLY A 28 8.91 -13.72 7.24
C GLY A 28 9.31 -14.45 8.53
N PRO A 29 10.60 -14.80 8.69
CA PRO A 29 11.08 -15.57 9.84
C PRO A 29 10.72 -14.97 11.21
N SER A 30 10.68 -13.63 11.28
CA SER A 30 10.31 -12.83 12.45
C SER A 30 9.00 -12.03 12.24
N GLY A 31 8.21 -12.39 11.23
CA GLY A 31 6.97 -11.69 10.89
C GLY A 31 5.91 -11.79 11.99
N VAL A 32 4.96 -10.87 11.99
CA VAL A 32 3.92 -10.77 13.03
C VAL A 32 3.13 -12.08 13.20
N TRP A 33 2.76 -12.76 12.10
CA TRP A 33 2.05 -14.03 12.18
C TRP A 33 2.96 -15.21 12.52
N THR A 34 4.20 -15.17 12.04
CA THR A 34 5.20 -16.19 12.38
C THR A 34 5.51 -16.20 13.86
N ALA A 35 5.67 -15.03 14.48
CA ALA A 35 5.85 -14.89 15.93
C ALA A 35 4.64 -15.41 16.70
N LYS A 36 3.43 -14.96 16.33
CA LYS A 36 2.18 -15.41 16.97
C LYS A 36 1.96 -16.92 16.87
N ALA A 37 2.24 -17.51 15.72
CA ALA A 37 2.12 -18.96 15.52
C ALA A 37 3.08 -19.77 16.40
N LYS A 38 4.21 -19.17 16.82
CA LYS A 38 5.17 -19.73 17.76
C LYS A 38 4.87 -19.37 19.22
N GLY A 39 3.74 -18.72 19.52
CA GLY A 39 3.41 -18.23 20.86
C GLY A 39 4.29 -17.06 21.32
N LEU A 40 5.01 -16.40 20.42
CA LEU A 40 5.89 -15.27 20.72
C LEU A 40 5.14 -13.95 20.59
N VAL A 41 5.54 -12.96 21.40
CA VAL A 41 5.10 -11.57 21.25
C VAL A 41 5.85 -10.96 20.06
N PRO A 42 5.15 -10.45 19.02
CA PRO A 42 5.82 -9.77 17.92
C PRO A 42 6.60 -8.56 18.41
N VAL A 43 7.83 -8.40 17.91
CA VAL A 43 8.63 -7.20 18.17
C VAL A 43 7.84 -5.97 17.72
N ALA A 44 7.92 -4.88 18.46
CA ALA A 44 7.28 -3.63 18.06
C ALA A 44 8.01 -3.03 16.85
N SER A 45 7.27 -2.51 15.87
CA SER A 45 7.87 -1.77 14.76
C SER A 45 8.41 -0.42 15.21
N LYS A 46 9.45 0.05 14.52
CA LYS A 46 10.08 1.36 14.75
C LYS A 46 9.02 2.48 14.67
N GLN A 47 9.07 3.41 15.62
CA GLN A 47 8.26 4.63 15.57
C GLN A 47 8.87 5.60 14.54
N ASN A 48 8.01 6.25 13.75
CA ASN A 48 8.40 7.20 12.70
C ASN A 48 9.47 6.65 11.73
N PRO A 49 9.17 5.57 10.99
CA PRO A 49 10.08 5.03 9.99
C PRO A 49 10.26 6.01 8.82
N GLU A 50 11.41 5.93 8.17
CA GLU A 50 11.73 6.66 6.94
C GLU A 50 11.63 5.74 5.72
N PRO A 51 11.30 6.28 4.53
CA PRO A 51 11.29 5.50 3.29
C PRO A 51 12.62 4.78 3.06
N THR A 52 12.56 3.49 2.68
CA THR A 52 13.76 2.70 2.39
C THR A 52 14.34 3.04 1.02
N ILE A 53 15.55 2.54 0.73
CA ILE A 53 16.18 2.67 -0.60
C ILE A 53 15.25 2.15 -1.70
N THR A 54 14.48 1.08 -1.45
CA THR A 54 13.49 0.56 -2.38
C THR A 54 12.39 1.58 -2.67
N HIS A 55 11.83 2.23 -1.64
CA HIS A 55 10.83 3.29 -1.84
C HIS A 55 11.39 4.43 -2.69
N MET A 56 12.59 4.92 -2.35
CA MET A 56 13.25 6.00 -3.10
C MET A 56 13.59 5.60 -4.54
N SER A 57 13.94 4.32 -4.78
CA SER A 57 14.19 3.80 -6.12
C SER A 57 12.92 3.79 -6.98
N LEU A 58 11.77 3.42 -6.39
CA LEU A 58 10.48 3.48 -7.09
C LEU A 58 10.08 4.93 -7.44
N VAL A 59 10.35 5.88 -6.55
CA VAL A 59 10.19 7.32 -6.84
C VAL A 59 11.02 7.72 -8.05
N GLN A 60 12.29 7.32 -8.11
CA GLN A 60 13.16 7.65 -9.24
C GLN A 60 12.71 6.97 -10.53
N LEU A 61 12.28 5.71 -10.48
CA LEU A 61 11.73 5.01 -11.66
C LEU A 61 10.46 5.71 -12.19
N MET A 62 9.63 6.24 -11.31
CA MET A 62 8.42 6.98 -11.69
C MET A 62 8.76 8.36 -12.28
N ARG A 63 9.69 9.10 -11.65
CA ARG A 63 10.18 10.40 -12.14
C ARG A 63 10.81 10.31 -13.52
N ASN A 64 11.54 9.23 -13.79
CA ASN A 64 12.13 8.96 -15.11
C ASN A 64 11.13 8.34 -16.11
N GLY A 65 9.85 8.24 -15.74
CA GLY A 65 8.79 7.78 -16.63
C GLY A 65 8.75 6.28 -16.89
N TYR A 66 9.58 5.47 -16.22
CA TYR A 66 9.57 4.02 -16.35
C TYR A 66 8.38 3.41 -15.61
N LEU A 67 8.25 3.68 -14.30
CA LEU A 67 7.16 3.14 -13.48
C LEU A 67 5.87 3.94 -13.73
N LYS A 68 4.85 3.30 -14.31
CA LYS A 68 3.57 3.96 -14.63
C LYS A 68 2.61 4.00 -13.47
N PHE A 69 2.63 2.96 -12.64
CA PHE A 69 1.71 2.84 -11.52
C PHE A 69 2.27 1.95 -10.41
N LEU A 70 1.90 2.26 -9.17
CA LEU A 70 2.27 1.49 -7.99
C LEU A 70 1.02 0.93 -7.30
N VAL A 71 1.02 -0.36 -7.01
CA VAL A 71 -0.01 -1.02 -6.20
C VAL A 71 0.63 -1.48 -4.89
N SER A 72 0.07 -1.08 -3.76
CA SER A 72 0.63 -1.36 -2.44
C SER A 72 -0.37 -2.09 -1.55
N GLN A 73 0.09 -3.16 -0.91
CA GLN A 73 -0.60 -3.81 0.21
C GLN A 73 -0.17 -3.22 1.57
N ASN A 74 0.80 -2.31 1.60
CA ASN A 74 1.31 -1.73 2.83
C ASN A 74 0.40 -0.62 3.35
N CYS A 75 0.19 -0.60 4.66
CA CYS A 75 -0.51 0.49 5.35
C CYS A 75 0.46 1.49 6.02
N ASP A 76 1.78 1.29 5.89
CA ASP A 76 2.79 2.07 6.62
C ASP A 76 2.87 3.54 6.19
N GLY A 77 2.35 3.89 5.01
CA GLY A 77 2.35 5.24 4.46
C GLY A 77 3.68 5.71 3.90
N LEU A 78 4.69 4.83 3.82
CA LEU A 78 6.03 5.21 3.37
C LEU A 78 6.10 5.58 1.89
N HIS A 79 5.23 5.04 1.04
CA HIS A 79 5.18 5.44 -0.37
C HIS A 79 4.78 6.91 -0.55
N LEU A 80 3.69 7.35 0.08
CA LEU A 80 3.31 8.77 0.05
C LEU A 80 4.38 9.64 0.70
N LYS A 81 4.92 9.20 1.85
CA LYS A 81 6.01 9.93 2.53
C LYS A 81 7.27 10.06 1.65
N SER A 82 7.55 9.09 0.78
CA SER A 82 8.68 9.13 -0.16
C SER A 82 8.50 10.11 -1.32
N GLY A 83 7.27 10.61 -1.53
CA GLY A 83 6.93 11.51 -2.63
C GLY A 83 6.36 10.80 -3.87
N ILE A 84 5.85 9.57 -3.74
CA ILE A 84 5.02 8.98 -4.80
C ILE A 84 3.74 9.83 -4.95
N PRO A 85 3.41 10.29 -6.16
CA PRO A 85 2.18 11.04 -6.42
C PRO A 85 0.92 10.23 -6.08
N VAL A 86 -0.05 10.87 -5.44
CA VAL A 86 -1.31 10.25 -5.00
C VAL A 86 -2.15 9.68 -6.15
N ASP A 87 -2.01 10.24 -7.36
CA ASP A 87 -2.68 9.79 -8.58
C ASP A 87 -1.96 8.61 -9.28
N LYS A 88 -0.80 8.20 -8.76
CA LYS A 88 0.04 7.12 -9.31
C LYS A 88 0.16 5.91 -8.40
N ILE A 89 -0.65 5.83 -7.35
CA ILE A 89 -0.64 4.75 -6.37
C ILE A 89 -2.05 4.27 -6.03
N ALA A 90 -2.20 2.96 -5.84
CA ALA A 90 -3.36 2.36 -5.18
C ALA A 90 -2.93 1.68 -3.87
N GLU A 91 -3.42 2.20 -2.74
CA GLU A 91 -3.15 1.66 -1.40
C GLU A 91 -4.29 0.75 -0.97
N LEU A 92 -4.20 -0.52 -1.37
CA LEU A 92 -5.28 -1.50 -1.27
C LEU A 92 -5.76 -1.70 0.17
N HIS A 93 -4.87 -1.62 1.14
CA HIS A 93 -5.20 -1.82 2.55
C HIS A 93 -5.31 -0.50 3.32
N GLY A 94 -5.44 0.63 2.62
CA GLY A 94 -5.43 1.98 3.20
C GLY A 94 -4.06 2.41 3.73
N ASN A 95 -4.01 3.56 4.40
CA ASN A 95 -2.76 4.20 4.79
C ASN A 95 -2.83 4.78 6.20
N SER A 96 -1.84 4.46 7.04
CA SER A 96 -1.80 4.86 8.45
C SER A 96 -1.60 6.36 8.65
N MET A 97 -1.20 7.10 7.63
CA MET A 97 -1.03 8.56 7.64
C MET A 97 -2.20 9.30 6.98
N VAL A 98 -3.27 8.58 6.63
CA VAL A 98 -4.40 9.11 5.88
C VAL A 98 -5.72 8.86 6.64
N GLU A 99 -6.51 9.92 6.76
CA GLU A 99 -7.88 9.88 7.26
C GLU A 99 -8.87 10.29 6.15
N ALA A 100 -10.09 9.77 6.20
CA ALA A 100 -11.15 10.06 5.24
C ALA A 100 -12.45 10.41 5.96
N CYS A 101 -13.21 11.33 5.38
CA CYS A 101 -14.52 11.71 5.91
C CYS A 101 -15.52 10.57 5.72
N ALA A 102 -16.19 10.16 6.80
CA ALA A 102 -17.22 9.12 6.75
C ALA A 102 -18.49 9.56 6.00
N LYS A 103 -18.69 10.88 5.82
CA LYS A 103 -19.86 11.46 5.15
C LYS A 103 -19.63 11.72 3.66
N CYS A 104 -18.56 12.45 3.30
CA CYS A 104 -18.31 12.85 1.91
C CYS A 104 -17.13 12.13 1.23
N GLY A 105 -16.42 11.23 1.92
CA GLY A 105 -15.29 10.50 1.37
C GLY A 105 -14.00 11.31 1.15
N LYS A 106 -14.00 12.62 1.40
CA LYS A 106 -12.80 13.48 1.25
C LYS A 106 -11.64 12.96 2.10
N VAL A 107 -10.47 12.89 1.48
CA VAL A 107 -9.25 12.28 2.04
C VAL A 107 -8.28 13.36 2.51
N TYR A 108 -7.61 13.13 3.63
CA TYR A 108 -6.66 14.04 4.26
C TYR A 108 -5.36 13.31 4.61
N TYR A 109 -4.26 13.75 3.99
CA TYR A 109 -2.92 13.29 4.34
C TYR A 109 -2.39 14.08 5.55
N LYS A 110 -1.87 13.37 6.56
CA LYS A 110 -1.43 13.98 7.83
C LYS A 110 0.08 14.04 7.99
N GLY A 111 0.86 13.39 7.13
CA GLY A 111 2.32 13.28 7.26
C GLY A 111 2.83 12.49 8.47
N LYS A 112 1.92 12.02 9.33
CA LYS A 112 2.18 11.25 10.54
C LYS A 112 1.07 10.23 10.77
N ARG A 113 1.36 9.22 11.57
CA ARG A 113 0.37 8.18 11.90
C ARG A 113 -0.89 8.80 12.53
N VAL A 114 -2.03 8.50 11.92
CA VAL A 114 -3.36 8.87 12.38
C VAL A 114 -3.69 8.04 13.62
N GLN A 115 -3.96 8.74 14.72
CA GLN A 115 -4.52 8.11 15.91
C GLN A 115 -6.02 7.93 15.72
N HIS A 116 -6.56 6.83 16.23
CA HIS A 116 -7.96 6.52 16.12
C HIS A 116 -8.45 5.68 17.30
N SER A 117 -9.75 5.73 17.55
CA SER A 117 -10.38 4.85 18.53
C SER A 117 -10.17 3.38 18.13
N ARG A 118 -9.93 2.52 19.13
CA ARG A 118 -9.77 1.07 18.94
C ARG A 118 -11.10 0.34 18.69
N ASN A 119 -12.22 1.04 18.73
CA ASN A 119 -13.54 0.50 18.44
C ASN A 119 -13.77 0.31 16.92
N LYS A 120 -14.92 -0.28 16.56
CA LYS A 120 -15.27 -0.57 15.15
C LYS A 120 -15.39 0.68 14.28
N THR A 121 -15.72 1.85 14.85
CA THR A 121 -15.94 3.08 14.08
C THR A 121 -14.63 3.72 13.61
N ARG A 122 -13.53 3.48 14.34
CA ARG A 122 -12.19 3.93 13.96
C ARG A 122 -12.09 5.43 13.66
N LEU A 123 -12.92 6.20 14.35
CA LEU A 123 -12.93 7.66 14.27
C LEU A 123 -11.61 8.22 14.81
N THR A 124 -11.14 9.30 14.19
CA THR A 124 -9.89 9.97 14.55
C THR A 124 -10.09 11.10 15.55
N GLY A 125 -11.34 11.48 15.80
CA GLY A 125 -11.72 12.65 16.58
C GLY A 125 -11.70 13.95 15.78
N ASN A 126 -11.18 13.93 14.54
CA ASN A 126 -11.18 15.08 13.66
C ASN A 126 -12.49 15.20 12.86
N MET A 127 -12.76 16.40 12.37
CA MET A 127 -13.92 16.73 11.55
C MET A 127 -13.48 17.14 10.14
N CYS A 128 -14.33 16.85 9.15
CA CYS A 128 -14.21 17.35 7.79
C CYS A 128 -14.33 18.89 7.77
N ASN A 129 -14.07 19.49 6.61
CA ASN A 129 -14.24 20.93 6.42
C ASN A 129 -15.64 21.43 6.87
N SER A 130 -15.72 22.73 7.14
CA SER A 130 -16.93 23.40 7.66
C SER A 130 -18.19 23.13 6.83
N GLU A 131 -18.06 22.99 5.52
CA GLU A 131 -19.17 22.67 4.60
C GLU A 131 -19.77 21.27 4.85
N CYS A 132 -18.94 20.29 5.19
CA CYS A 132 -19.38 18.90 5.34
C CYS A 132 -19.75 18.56 6.79
N GLY A 133 -18.87 18.94 7.73
CA GLY A 133 -19.01 18.63 9.15
C GLY A 133 -19.01 17.14 9.50
N GLY A 134 -18.60 16.26 8.60
CA GLY A 134 -18.57 14.81 8.85
C GLY A 134 -17.37 14.37 9.69
N SER A 135 -17.53 13.36 10.55
CA SER A 135 -16.42 12.80 11.31
C SER A 135 -15.41 12.08 10.42
N LEU A 136 -14.12 12.26 10.72
CA LEU A 136 -13.04 11.58 10.02
C LEU A 136 -12.75 10.21 10.65
N ARG A 137 -12.47 9.23 9.79
CA ARG A 137 -12.03 7.88 10.16
C ARG A 137 -10.70 7.58 9.48
N CYS A 138 -9.86 6.77 10.12
CA CYS A 138 -8.64 6.30 9.49
C CYS A 138 -8.94 5.30 8.36
N THR A 139 -8.05 5.25 7.37
CA THR A 139 -8.30 4.49 6.13
C THR A 139 -7.80 3.06 6.16
N THR A 140 -6.87 2.69 7.06
CA THR A 140 -6.28 1.35 7.05
C THR A 140 -7.34 0.29 7.29
N VAL A 141 -7.48 -0.71 6.43
CA VAL A 141 -8.51 -1.74 6.60
C VAL A 141 -8.09 -2.74 7.68
N ALA A 142 -9.02 -3.12 8.55
CA ALA A 142 -8.81 -4.26 9.44
C ALA A 142 -8.95 -5.57 8.65
N PHE A 143 -8.41 -6.65 9.21
CA PHE A 143 -8.68 -7.99 8.68
C PHE A 143 -10.20 -8.25 8.66
N SER A 144 -10.69 -8.87 7.59
CA SER A 144 -12.11 -9.12 7.31
C SER A 144 -12.97 -7.88 6.95
N GLN A 145 -12.37 -6.70 6.78
CA GLN A 145 -13.05 -5.58 6.13
C GLN A 145 -12.80 -5.59 4.63
N SER A 146 -13.80 -5.14 3.86
CA SER A 146 -13.67 -4.99 2.42
C SER A 146 -12.58 -3.98 2.05
N MET A 147 -11.88 -4.28 0.98
CA MET A 147 -10.95 -3.36 0.33
C MET A 147 -11.70 -2.13 -0.19
N PRO A 148 -11.08 -0.93 -0.27
CA PRO A 148 -11.73 0.20 -0.92
C PRO A 148 -11.90 -0.06 -2.43
N ASP A 149 -13.15 -0.17 -2.89
CA ASP A 149 -13.48 -0.49 -4.28
C ASP A 149 -12.76 0.42 -5.29
N VAL A 150 -12.77 1.73 -5.04
CA VAL A 150 -12.09 2.72 -5.90
C VAL A 150 -10.59 2.43 -6.08
N CYS A 151 -9.89 2.06 -5.00
CA CYS A 151 -8.46 1.73 -5.09
C CYS A 151 -8.24 0.43 -5.85
N PHE A 152 -9.11 -0.55 -5.64
CA PHE A 152 -9.04 -1.83 -6.32
C PHE A 152 -9.33 -1.70 -7.82
N ASP A 153 -10.37 -0.97 -8.21
CA ASP A 153 -10.74 -0.76 -9.62
C ASP A 153 -9.62 -0.07 -10.40
N ILE A 154 -9.00 0.94 -9.79
CA ILE A 154 -7.83 1.62 -10.38
C ILE A 154 -6.67 0.63 -10.52
N ALA A 155 -6.36 -0.13 -9.46
CA ALA A 155 -5.29 -1.12 -9.51
C ALA A 155 -5.55 -2.20 -10.57
N GLU A 156 -6.80 -2.66 -10.70
CA GLU A 156 -7.22 -3.65 -11.68
C GLU A 156 -7.04 -3.13 -13.10
N LYS A 157 -7.50 -1.90 -13.38
CA LYS A 157 -7.32 -1.23 -14.67
C LYS A 157 -5.84 -1.13 -15.04
N GLN A 158 -5.00 -0.66 -14.12
CA GLN A 158 -3.56 -0.51 -14.35
C GLN A 158 -2.88 -1.87 -14.57
N SER A 159 -3.30 -2.89 -13.82
CA SER A 159 -2.79 -4.25 -13.94
C SER A 159 -3.15 -4.89 -15.28
N LYS A 160 -4.38 -4.70 -15.77
CA LYS A 160 -4.82 -5.17 -17.11
C LYS A 160 -4.04 -4.53 -18.26
N MET A 161 -3.58 -3.28 -18.09
CA MET A 161 -2.76 -2.57 -19.06
C MET A 161 -1.27 -2.94 -19.03
N SER A 162 -0.82 -3.58 -17.94
CA SER A 162 0.61 -3.82 -17.72
C SER A 162 1.22 -4.80 -18.73
N ASP A 163 2.41 -4.43 -19.23
CA ASP A 163 3.28 -5.34 -20.00
C ASP A 163 4.49 -5.81 -19.17
N LEU A 164 4.70 -5.22 -17.99
CA LEU A 164 5.64 -5.67 -16.97
C LEU A 164 5.04 -5.48 -15.57
N SER A 165 4.94 -6.57 -14.82
CA SER A 165 4.59 -6.60 -13.41
C SER A 165 5.82 -6.95 -12.57
N LEU A 166 6.18 -6.11 -11.60
CA LEU A 166 7.21 -6.42 -10.61
C LEU A 166 6.60 -6.55 -9.22
N CYS A 167 6.64 -7.73 -8.63
CA CYS A 167 6.25 -7.97 -7.25
C CYS A 167 7.47 -7.88 -6.34
N MET A 168 7.40 -7.06 -5.29
CA MET A 168 8.49 -6.85 -4.34
C MET A 168 8.03 -7.03 -2.90
N GLY A 169 8.70 -7.90 -2.16
CA GLY A 169 8.52 -8.01 -0.71
C GLY A 169 7.09 -8.42 -0.31
N THR A 170 6.42 -9.19 -1.15
CA THR A 170 5.06 -9.70 -0.90
C THR A 170 5.04 -11.20 -1.08
N SER A 171 4.39 -11.92 -0.16
CA SER A 171 4.18 -13.36 -0.29
C SER A 171 3.04 -13.70 -1.27
N MET A 172 2.34 -12.70 -1.83
CA MET A 172 1.22 -12.87 -2.74
C MET A 172 0.12 -13.84 -2.26
N ARG A 173 -0.29 -13.77 -0.99
CA ARG A 173 -1.29 -14.69 -0.41
C ARG A 173 -2.67 -14.09 -0.16
N VAL A 174 -2.82 -12.77 -0.32
CA VAL A 174 -4.06 -12.07 0.07
C VAL A 174 -4.87 -11.77 -1.18
N THR A 175 -5.98 -12.50 -1.36
CA THR A 175 -6.98 -12.23 -2.39
C THR A 175 -7.81 -11.00 -2.02
N PRO A 176 -8.22 -10.17 -2.98
CA PRO A 176 -7.92 -10.24 -4.43
C PRO A 176 -6.58 -9.59 -4.84
N ALA A 177 -5.82 -9.00 -3.90
CA ALA A 177 -4.60 -8.26 -4.22
C ALA A 177 -3.52 -9.11 -4.92
N CYS A 178 -3.43 -10.41 -4.61
CA CYS A 178 -2.44 -11.31 -5.20
C CYS A 178 -2.72 -11.66 -6.67
N GLU A 179 -3.93 -11.42 -7.17
CA GLU A 179 -4.31 -11.75 -8.56
C GLU A 179 -3.90 -10.65 -9.53
N LEU A 180 -3.87 -9.40 -9.05
CA LEU A 180 -3.57 -8.20 -9.85
C LEU A 180 -2.30 -8.33 -10.70
N PRO A 181 -1.12 -8.76 -10.18
CA PRO A 181 0.11 -8.81 -10.97
C PRO A 181 0.02 -9.73 -12.19
N THR A 182 -0.86 -10.74 -12.16
CA THR A 182 -1.00 -11.73 -13.23
C THR A 182 -1.92 -11.26 -14.36
N MET A 183 -2.69 -10.19 -14.16
CA MET A 183 -3.70 -9.76 -15.13
C MET A 183 -3.10 -9.33 -16.47
N GLY A 184 -1.90 -8.73 -16.47
CA GLY A 184 -1.15 -8.37 -17.67
C GLY A 184 -0.60 -9.58 -18.45
N LEU A 185 -0.40 -10.74 -17.81
CA LEU A 185 0.12 -11.94 -18.46
C LEU A 185 -0.81 -12.44 -19.56
N LYS A 186 -2.12 -12.25 -19.41
CA LYS A 186 -3.14 -12.57 -20.43
C LYS A 186 -2.92 -11.83 -21.75
N ARG A 187 -2.11 -10.76 -21.75
CA ARG A 187 -1.78 -9.93 -22.92
C ARG A 187 -0.30 -9.99 -23.29
N ARG A 188 0.39 -11.12 -22.99
CA ARG A 188 1.83 -11.34 -23.19
C ARG A 188 2.74 -10.44 -22.33
N GLY A 189 2.21 -9.88 -21.24
CA GLY A 189 3.01 -9.20 -20.23
C GLY A 189 3.99 -10.15 -19.55
N LYS A 190 5.00 -9.60 -18.88
CA LYS A 190 5.98 -10.35 -18.09
C LYS A 190 5.75 -10.08 -16.61
N MET A 191 6.05 -11.07 -15.78
CA MET A 191 6.00 -10.93 -14.33
C MET A 191 7.34 -11.32 -13.73
N VAL A 192 7.82 -10.50 -12.80
CA VAL A 192 9.04 -10.71 -12.03
C VAL A 192 8.66 -10.65 -10.55
N ILE A 193 9.17 -11.58 -9.75
CA ILE A 193 8.90 -11.67 -8.31
C ILE A 193 10.23 -11.58 -7.57
N VAL A 194 10.28 -10.70 -6.56
CA VAL A 194 11.44 -10.41 -5.71
C VAL A 194 11.03 -10.44 -4.24
#